data_AF-A0A378YBF1-F1
#
_entry.id   AF-A0A378YBF1-F1
#
_cell.length_a   1.000
_cell.length_b   1.000
_cell.length_c   1.000
_cell.angle_alpha   90.00
_cell.angle_beta   90.00
_cell.angle_gamma   90.00
#
_symmetry.space_group_name_H-M   'P 1'
#
loop_
_entity.id
_entity.type
_entity.pdbx_description
1 polymer ?
#
loop_
_entity_poly.entity_id
_entity_poly.type
_entity_poly.pdbx_seq_one_letter_code
_entity_poly.pdbx_strand_id
1 'polypeptide(L)'
;MPYFQDSKKGLHFLSQEDIEAGFDSLLPSGCEEISDEAARAIQNPPLQLADATAQKMGELYAAYQAASRVDVTYETVAGVKQTFQADESSQSTLLVSTTGYNLVGATPEGFYWVARDNAQVPFTLEDLKGLYAVMLGQGKVAFDKLQTLKAAVRAATTAEAVLAINWA
;
A
#
# COMPACT_ATOMS: atom_id res chain seq x y z
N MET A 1 8.23 -21.91 33.39
CA MET A 1 8.38 -20.88 34.44
C MET A 1 7.01 -20.28 34.64
N PRO A 2 6.44 -20.35 35.84
CA PRO A 2 5.12 -19.79 36.10
C PRO A 2 5.15 -18.26 35.98
N TYR A 3 4.08 -17.73 35.40
CA TYR A 3 3.88 -16.30 35.16
C TYR A 3 2.80 -15.78 36.09
N PHE A 4 2.93 -14.54 36.52
CA PHE A 4 1.97 -13.88 37.40
C PHE A 4 1.59 -12.51 36.83
N GLN A 5 0.32 -12.12 36.97
CA GLN A 5 -0.17 -10.80 36.57
C GLN A 5 -0.64 -10.01 37.79
N ASP A 6 -0.18 -8.76 37.91
CA ASP A 6 -0.67 -7.84 38.95
C ASP A 6 -1.96 -7.12 38.54
N SER A 7 -2.58 -6.42 39.52
CA SER A 7 -3.80 -5.63 39.33
C SER A 7 -3.68 -4.47 38.32
N LYS A 8 -2.46 -4.06 37.98
CA LYS A 8 -2.15 -3.03 36.96
C LYS A 8 -1.77 -3.65 35.61
N LYS A 9 -1.99 -4.96 35.43
CA LYS A 9 -1.66 -5.74 34.22
C LYS A 9 -0.16 -5.90 33.96
N GLY A 10 0.70 -5.65 34.95
CA GLY A 10 2.13 -5.96 34.89
C GLY A 10 2.40 -7.45 34.94
N LEU A 11 3.37 -7.91 34.15
CA LEU A 11 3.79 -9.32 34.08
C LEU A 11 5.01 -9.58 34.96
N HIS A 12 4.92 -10.59 35.79
CA HIS A 12 5.97 -11.06 36.70
C HIS A 12 6.27 -12.53 36.44
N PHE A 13 7.48 -12.96 36.76
CA PHE A 13 7.91 -14.36 36.64
C PHE A 13 8.65 -14.76 37.90
N LEU A 14 8.42 -15.99 38.36
CA LEU A 14 9.16 -16.59 39.47
C LEU A 14 9.76 -17.91 39.02
N SER A 15 10.93 -18.24 39.57
CA SER A 15 11.46 -19.60 39.44
C SER A 15 10.66 -20.56 40.32
N GLN A 16 10.84 -21.86 40.06
CA GLN A 16 10.18 -22.89 40.87
C GLN A 16 10.74 -22.93 42.30
N GLU A 17 12.03 -22.62 42.47
CA GLU A 17 12.67 -22.46 43.78
C GLU A 17 12.05 -21.31 44.58
N ASP A 18 11.76 -20.18 43.93
CA ASP A 18 11.14 -19.01 44.59
C ASP A 18 9.72 -19.29 45.08
N ILE A 19 9.00 -20.16 44.37
CA ILE A 19 7.64 -20.57 44.76
C ILE A 19 7.69 -21.54 45.95
N GLU A 20 8.60 -22.51 45.91
CA GLU A 20 8.80 -23.47 46.98
C GLU A 20 9.32 -22.81 48.27
N ALA A 21 10.04 -21.71 48.16
CA ALA A 21 10.57 -20.93 49.28
C ALA A 21 9.56 -19.96 49.95
N GLY A 22 8.36 -19.80 49.39
CA GLY A 22 7.33 -18.87 49.88
C GLY A 22 7.33 -17.55 49.10
N PHE A 23 6.48 -17.48 48.08
CA PHE A 23 6.43 -16.39 47.10
C PHE A 23 5.70 -15.11 47.58
N ASP A 24 4.99 -15.15 48.71
CA ASP A 24 4.12 -14.06 49.19
C ASP A 24 4.85 -12.71 49.38
N SER A 25 6.17 -12.73 49.58
CA SER A 25 7.01 -11.53 49.73
C SER A 25 7.66 -11.04 48.43
N LEU A 26 7.63 -11.86 47.37
CA LEU A 26 8.33 -11.62 46.11
C LEU A 26 7.43 -11.02 45.03
N LEU A 27 6.10 -11.16 45.18
CA LEU A 27 5.12 -10.58 44.27
C LEU A 27 4.43 -9.36 44.89
N PRO A 28 4.06 -8.35 44.07
CA PRO A 28 3.10 -7.36 44.47
C PRO A 28 1.80 -7.99 44.99
N SER A 29 1.18 -7.37 45.99
CA SER A 29 -0.10 -7.86 46.54
C SER A 29 -1.17 -7.95 45.45
N GLY A 30 -1.88 -9.08 45.42
CA GLY A 30 -2.95 -9.34 44.45
C GLY A 30 -2.48 -9.83 43.08
N CYS A 31 -1.26 -10.37 42.99
CA CYS A 31 -0.83 -11.11 41.80
C CYS A 31 -1.54 -12.46 41.70
N GLU A 32 -1.99 -12.79 40.49
CA GLU A 32 -2.59 -14.10 40.17
C GLU A 32 -1.69 -14.83 39.18
N GLU A 33 -1.56 -16.15 39.35
CA GLU A 33 -0.86 -17.00 38.37
C GLU A 33 -1.64 -17.01 37.05
N ILE A 34 -0.93 -16.87 35.93
CA ILE A 34 -1.50 -16.87 34.59
C ILE A 34 -0.84 -17.94 33.72
N SER A 35 -1.56 -18.41 32.70
CA SER A 35 -1.00 -19.35 31.72
C SER A 35 0.11 -18.71 30.86
N ASP A 36 0.99 -19.54 30.32
CA ASP A 36 2.00 -19.16 29.33
C ASP A 36 1.37 -18.43 28.12
N GLU A 37 0.16 -18.83 27.71
CA GLU A 37 -0.58 -18.20 26.60
C GLU A 37 -0.98 -16.76 26.95
N ALA A 38 -1.47 -16.53 28.17
CA ALA A 38 -1.82 -15.20 28.67
C ALA A 38 -0.56 -14.33 28.88
N ALA A 39 0.53 -14.91 29.39
CA ALA A 39 1.81 -14.22 29.53
C ALA A 39 2.37 -13.78 28.17
N ARG A 40 2.31 -14.66 27.17
CA ARG A 40 2.70 -14.35 25.79
C ARG A 40 1.86 -13.23 25.19
N ALA A 41 0.55 -13.20 25.45
CA ALA A 41 -0.33 -12.13 24.98
C ALA A 41 -0.06 -10.77 25.64
N ILE A 42 0.47 -10.75 26.87
CA ILE A 42 0.91 -9.51 27.54
C ILE A 42 2.25 -9.03 26.98
N GLN A 43 3.19 -9.96 26.74
CA GLN A 43 4.51 -9.64 26.19
C GLN A 43 4.46 -9.23 24.72
N ASN A 44 3.55 -9.84 23.96
CA ASN A 44 3.35 -9.58 22.54
C ASN A 44 1.86 -9.34 22.28
N PRO A 45 1.36 -8.14 22.64
CA PRO A 45 -0.05 -7.82 22.46
C PRO A 45 -0.43 -7.91 20.98
N PRO A 46 -1.63 -8.44 20.66
CA PRO A 46 -2.10 -8.47 19.28
C PRO A 46 -2.13 -7.04 18.72
N LEU A 47 -1.80 -6.92 17.43
CA LEU A 47 -1.85 -5.66 16.72
C LEU A 47 -3.23 -5.03 16.90
N GLN A 48 -3.28 -3.80 17.39
CA GLN A 48 -4.55 -3.13 17.60
C GLN A 48 -5.20 -2.83 16.25
N LEU A 49 -6.54 -2.86 16.22
CA LEU A 49 -7.30 -2.60 14.99
C LEU A 49 -6.91 -1.27 14.32
N ALA A 50 -6.64 -0.24 15.13
CA ALA A 50 -6.22 1.08 14.64
C ALA A 50 -4.88 1.02 13.90
N ASP A 51 -3.89 0.32 14.47
CA ASP A 51 -2.57 0.18 13.87
C ASP A 51 -2.62 -0.67 12.60
N ALA A 52 -3.37 -1.79 12.65
CA ALA A 52 -3.62 -2.63 11.47
C ALA A 52 -4.26 -1.84 10.33
N THR A 53 -5.23 -0.97 10.66
CA THR A 53 -5.91 -0.10 9.69
C THR A 53 -4.95 0.90 9.06
N ALA A 54 -4.14 1.60 9.86
CA ALA A 54 -3.17 2.57 9.37
C ALA A 54 -2.13 1.91 8.45
N GLN A 55 -1.57 0.78 8.90
CA GLN A 55 -0.64 -0.01 8.10
C GLN A 55 -1.25 -0.42 6.76
N LYS A 56 -2.45 -1.01 6.80
CA LYS A 56 -3.10 -1.52 5.57
C LYS A 56 -3.46 -0.40 4.59
N MET A 57 -3.91 0.75 5.09
CA MET A 57 -4.19 1.92 4.25
C MET A 57 -2.94 2.40 3.51
N GLY A 58 -1.77 2.38 4.16
CA GLY A 58 -0.48 2.70 3.53
C GLY A 58 -0.09 1.68 2.45
N GLU A 59 -0.19 0.38 2.77
CA GLU A 59 0.10 -0.71 1.83
C GLU A 59 -0.77 -0.62 0.56
N LEU A 60 -2.08 -0.43 0.73
CA LEU A 60 -3.01 -0.30 -0.39
C LEU A 60 -2.73 0.94 -1.25
N TYR A 61 -2.33 2.05 -0.63
CA TYR A 61 -1.98 3.26 -1.37
C TYR A 61 -0.70 3.08 -2.19
N ALA A 62 0.31 2.41 -1.64
CA ALA A 62 1.53 2.07 -2.38
C ALA A 62 1.23 1.13 -3.56
N ALA A 63 0.36 0.14 -3.36
CA ALA A 63 -0.05 -0.76 -4.44
C ALA A 63 -0.84 -0.04 -5.55
N TYR A 64 -1.70 0.92 -5.19
CA TYR A 64 -2.36 1.82 -6.14
C TYR A 64 -1.35 2.64 -6.98
N GLN A 65 -0.35 3.22 -6.32
CA GLN A 65 0.71 3.98 -7.00
C GLN A 65 1.45 3.08 -8.00
N ALA A 66 1.81 1.86 -7.61
CA ALA A 66 2.46 0.91 -8.52
C ALA A 66 1.55 0.53 -9.70
N ALA A 67 0.28 0.21 -9.44
CA ALA A 67 -0.67 -0.21 -10.47
C ALA A 67 -1.03 0.92 -11.47
N SER A 68 -1.06 2.18 -11.03
CA SER A 68 -1.32 3.33 -11.90
C SER A 68 -0.15 3.71 -12.80
N ARG A 69 1.05 3.16 -12.55
CA ARG A 69 2.31 3.54 -13.20
C ARG A 69 2.95 2.41 -14.03
N VAL A 70 2.20 1.35 -14.30
CA VAL A 70 2.65 0.25 -15.18
C VAL A 70 2.70 0.75 -16.62
N ASP A 71 3.73 0.35 -17.36
CA ASP A 71 3.87 0.64 -18.79
C ASP A 71 2.59 0.30 -19.56
N VAL A 72 2.20 1.17 -20.50
CA VAL A 72 0.96 1.04 -21.28
C VAL A 72 1.26 0.77 -22.74
N THR A 73 0.42 -0.06 -23.38
CA THR A 73 0.46 -0.23 -24.84
C THR A 73 -0.49 0.76 -25.49
N TYR A 74 0.00 1.45 -26.52
CA TYR A 74 -0.78 2.40 -27.31
C TYR A 74 -0.48 2.23 -28.81
N GLU A 75 -1.49 2.44 -29.64
CA GLU A 75 -1.38 2.44 -31.09
C GLU A 75 -1.62 3.86 -31.59
N THR A 76 -0.64 4.41 -32.31
CA THR A 76 -0.72 5.76 -32.84
C THR A 76 -1.76 5.87 -33.97
N VAL A 77 -2.16 7.09 -34.31
CA VAL A 77 -3.00 7.41 -35.48
C VAL A 77 -2.40 6.86 -36.78
N ALA A 78 -1.07 6.74 -36.85
CA ALA A 78 -0.36 6.13 -37.98
C ALA A 78 -0.32 4.58 -37.94
N GLY A 79 -0.98 3.94 -36.96
CA GLY A 79 -1.04 2.48 -36.81
C GLY A 79 0.20 1.85 -36.17
N VAL A 80 1.06 2.64 -35.53
CA VAL A 80 2.26 2.11 -34.86
C VAL A 80 1.91 1.73 -33.43
N LYS A 81 1.90 0.43 -33.14
CA LYS A 81 1.63 -0.10 -31.81
C LYS A 81 2.94 -0.34 -31.04
N GLN A 82 3.08 0.30 -29.88
CA GLN A 82 4.25 0.20 -29.02
C GLN A 82 3.89 0.26 -27.53
N THR A 83 4.86 -0.10 -26.68
CA THR A 83 4.75 0.03 -25.22
C THR A 83 5.47 1.29 -24.75
N PHE A 84 4.84 2.07 -23.88
CA PHE A 84 5.33 3.34 -23.39
C PHE A 84 5.40 3.36 -21.87
N GLN A 85 6.41 4.03 -21.33
CA GLN A 85 6.56 4.21 -19.90
C GLN A 85 5.42 5.08 -19.35
N ALA A 86 4.84 4.64 -18.24
CA ALA A 86 3.81 5.37 -17.53
C ALA A 86 4.23 5.72 -16.09
N ASP A 87 5.54 5.76 -15.80
CA ASP A 87 6.03 6.30 -14.54
C ASP A 87 5.64 7.78 -14.35
N GLU A 88 5.83 8.28 -13.13
CA GLU A 88 5.41 9.64 -12.75
C GLU A 88 6.02 10.74 -13.63
N SER A 89 7.31 10.61 -13.96
CA SER A 89 7.98 11.56 -14.84
C SER A 89 7.47 11.50 -16.27
N SER A 90 7.18 10.30 -16.77
CA SER A 90 6.64 10.08 -18.11
C SER A 90 5.24 10.68 -18.23
N GLN A 91 4.36 10.44 -17.25
CA GLN A 91 3.02 11.04 -17.19
C GLN A 91 3.08 12.57 -17.11
N SER A 92 3.96 13.11 -16.27
CA SER A 92 4.11 14.56 -16.09
C SER A 92 4.63 15.24 -17.35
N THR A 93 5.63 14.64 -17.99
CA THR A 93 6.20 15.15 -19.25
C THR A 93 5.15 15.11 -20.35
N LEU A 94 4.41 14.00 -20.47
CA LEU A 94 3.34 13.85 -21.45
C LEU A 94 2.24 14.89 -21.26
N LEU A 95 1.82 15.17 -20.01
CA LEU A 95 0.84 16.22 -19.71
C LEU A 95 1.35 17.60 -20.13
N VAL A 96 2.59 17.94 -19.81
CA VAL A 96 3.20 19.24 -20.18
C VAL A 96 3.30 19.38 -21.69
N SER A 97 3.82 18.37 -22.39
CA SER A 97 3.91 18.38 -23.86
C SER A 97 2.53 18.47 -24.50
N THR A 98 1.55 17.70 -24.03
CA THR A 98 0.18 17.74 -24.53
C THR A 98 -0.42 19.13 -24.35
N THR A 99 -0.24 19.74 -23.17
CA THR A 99 -0.76 21.08 -22.87
C THR A 99 -0.11 22.14 -23.75
N GLY A 100 1.22 22.14 -23.84
CA GLY A 100 1.98 23.11 -24.64
C GLY A 100 1.62 23.03 -26.13
N TYR A 101 1.62 21.83 -26.71
CA TYR A 101 1.28 21.65 -28.12
C TYR A 101 -0.22 21.84 -28.41
N ASN A 102 -1.09 21.61 -27.43
CA ASN A 102 -2.50 21.98 -27.57
C ASN A 102 -2.70 23.50 -27.64
N LEU A 103 -1.87 24.29 -26.93
CA LEU A 103 -1.92 25.75 -27.02
C LEU A 103 -1.40 26.27 -28.36
N VAL A 104 -0.37 25.64 -28.92
CA VAL A 104 0.23 26.02 -30.23
C VAL A 104 -0.54 25.43 -31.41
N GLY A 105 -1.34 24.38 -31.18
CA GLY A 105 -2.24 23.75 -32.14
C GLY A 105 -1.69 22.49 -32.83
N ALA A 106 -0.38 22.26 -32.80
CA ALA A 106 0.27 21.08 -33.38
C ALA A 106 1.59 20.75 -32.69
N THR A 107 2.05 19.52 -32.88
CA THR A 107 3.45 19.15 -32.61
C THR A 107 4.37 19.70 -33.72
N PRO A 108 5.66 19.98 -33.44
CA PRO A 108 6.62 20.38 -34.46
C PRO A 108 6.82 19.28 -35.53
N GLU A 109 7.30 19.69 -36.70
CA GLU A 109 7.71 18.73 -37.74
C GLU A 109 8.77 17.77 -37.21
N GLY A 110 8.61 16.48 -37.49
CA GLY A 110 9.51 15.42 -37.02
C GLY A 110 9.42 15.10 -35.53
N PHE A 111 8.40 15.59 -34.82
CA PHE A 111 8.20 15.25 -33.40
C PHE A 111 8.00 13.74 -33.21
N TYR A 112 8.60 13.22 -32.14
CA TYR A 112 8.48 11.84 -31.73
C TYR A 112 8.28 11.72 -30.23
N TRP A 113 7.71 10.59 -29.81
CA TRP A 113 7.72 10.14 -28.43
C TRP A 113 8.60 8.89 -28.32
N VAL A 114 9.20 8.67 -27.15
CA VAL A 114 10.11 7.55 -26.93
C VAL A 114 9.33 6.38 -26.32
N ALA A 115 9.36 5.24 -26.99
CA ALA A 115 8.82 3.98 -26.49
C ALA A 115 9.73 3.36 -25.44
N ARG A 116 9.23 2.35 -24.72
CA ARG A 116 9.93 1.69 -23.61
C ARG A 116 11.28 1.07 -24.01
N ASP A 117 11.37 0.62 -25.27
CA ASP A 117 12.56 0.05 -25.91
C ASP A 117 13.52 1.13 -26.46
N ASN A 118 13.25 2.41 -26.20
CA ASN A 118 13.93 3.58 -26.75
C ASN A 118 13.71 3.84 -28.25
N ALA A 119 12.75 3.17 -28.89
CA ALA A 119 12.36 3.53 -30.25
C ALA A 119 11.74 4.93 -30.29
N GLN A 120 12.16 5.74 -31.26
CA GLN A 120 11.53 7.03 -31.54
C GLN A 120 10.30 6.78 -32.42
N VAL A 121 9.12 6.97 -31.85
CA VAL A 121 7.85 6.77 -32.54
C VAL A 121 7.30 8.13 -32.97
N PRO A 122 7.03 8.37 -34.27
CA PRO A 122 6.42 9.61 -34.72
C PRO A 122 5.07 9.85 -34.03
N PHE A 123 4.90 11.04 -33.44
CA PHE A 123 3.71 11.39 -32.67
C PHE A 123 3.11 12.71 -33.14
N THR A 124 1.79 12.72 -33.26
CA THR A 124 0.98 13.93 -33.43
C THR A 124 0.46 14.43 -32.07
N LEU A 125 -0.17 15.61 -32.06
CA LEU A 125 -0.90 16.07 -30.87
C LEU A 125 -2.05 15.11 -30.49
N GLU A 126 -2.68 14.45 -31.46
CA GLU A 126 -3.72 13.45 -31.21
C GLU A 126 -3.15 12.22 -30.50
N ASP A 127 -1.96 11.77 -30.89
CA ASP A 127 -1.25 10.66 -30.24
C ASP A 127 -0.89 10.96 -28.79
N LEU A 128 -0.42 12.19 -28.51
CA LEU A 128 -0.13 12.62 -27.14
C LEU A 128 -1.38 12.57 -26.25
N LYS A 129 -2.52 13.06 -26.77
CA LYS A 129 -3.81 13.00 -26.07
C LYS A 129 -4.28 11.57 -25.88
N GLY A 130 -4.14 10.72 -26.91
CA GLY A 130 -4.53 9.31 -26.88
C GLY A 130 -3.73 8.51 -25.87
N LEU A 131 -2.40 8.63 -25.90
CA LEU A 131 -1.52 7.97 -24.93
C LEU A 131 -1.83 8.43 -23.50
N TYR A 132 -2.02 9.73 -23.28
CA TYR A 132 -2.34 10.25 -21.96
C TYR A 132 -3.71 9.75 -21.47
N ALA A 133 -4.70 9.67 -22.35
CA ALA A 133 -6.02 9.11 -22.03
C ALA A 133 -5.93 7.64 -21.60
N VAL A 134 -5.06 6.83 -22.21
CA VAL A 134 -4.82 5.44 -21.78
C VAL A 134 -4.25 5.40 -20.36
N MET A 135 -3.26 6.24 -20.05
CA MET A 135 -2.68 6.33 -18.71
C MET A 135 -3.70 6.79 -17.66
N LEU A 136 -4.55 7.77 -17.99
CA LEU A 136 -5.65 8.21 -17.12
C LEU A 136 -6.68 7.09 -16.88
N GLY A 137 -7.01 6.32 -17.92
CA GLY A 137 -7.90 5.16 -17.82
C GLY A 137 -7.35 4.11 -16.85
N GLN A 138 -6.06 3.76 -16.99
CA GLN A 138 -5.37 2.88 -16.04
C GLN A 138 -5.40 3.43 -14.61
N GLY A 139 -5.07 4.71 -14.43
CA GLY A 139 -5.11 5.37 -13.14
C GLY A 139 -6.50 5.34 -12.51
N LYS A 140 -7.56 5.54 -13.28
CA LYS A 140 -8.95 5.47 -12.81
C LYS A 140 -9.32 4.06 -12.35
N VAL A 141 -8.98 3.03 -13.11
CA VAL A 141 -9.22 1.62 -12.72
C VAL A 141 -8.52 1.30 -11.41
N ALA A 142 -7.25 1.68 -11.27
CA ALA A 142 -6.50 1.49 -10.03
C ALA A 142 -7.14 2.28 -8.87
N PHE A 143 -7.55 3.53 -9.10
CA PHE A 143 -8.17 4.36 -8.08
C PHE A 143 -9.51 3.77 -7.58
N ASP A 144 -10.33 3.25 -8.48
CA ASP A 144 -11.61 2.61 -8.11
C ASP A 144 -11.37 1.38 -7.24
N LYS A 145 -10.40 0.53 -7.62
CA LYS A 145 -9.99 -0.63 -6.81
C LYS A 145 -9.53 -0.19 -5.42
N LEU A 146 -8.72 0.88 -5.34
CA LEU A 146 -8.30 1.44 -4.06
C LEU A 146 -9.51 1.87 -3.20
N GLN A 147 -10.49 2.56 -3.77
CA GLN A 147 -11.65 3.01 -2.99
C GLN A 147 -12.46 1.83 -2.44
N THR A 148 -12.67 0.79 -3.25
CA THR A 148 -13.34 -0.45 -2.80
C THR A 148 -12.59 -1.11 -1.65
N LEU A 149 -11.27 -1.26 -1.75
CA LEU A 149 -10.47 -1.89 -0.71
C LEU A 149 -10.41 -1.03 0.57
N LYS A 150 -10.33 0.30 0.45
CA LYS A 150 -10.42 1.21 1.61
C LYS A 150 -11.77 1.12 2.31
N ALA A 151 -12.86 0.95 1.56
CA ALA A 151 -14.18 0.72 2.15
C ALA A 151 -14.22 -0.61 2.92
N ALA A 152 -13.65 -1.68 2.36
CA ALA A 152 -13.54 -2.97 3.05
C ALA A 152 -12.71 -2.87 4.35
N VAL A 153 -11.58 -2.15 4.34
CA VAL A 153 -10.76 -1.94 5.54
C VAL A 153 -11.55 -1.23 6.65
N ARG A 154 -12.33 -0.19 6.29
CA ARG A 154 -13.16 0.54 7.26
C ARG A 154 -14.33 -0.29 7.81
N ALA A 155 -14.79 -1.30 7.06
CA ALA A 155 -15.87 -2.19 7.48
C ALA A 155 -15.39 -3.35 8.36
N ALA A 156 -14.10 -3.67 8.32
CA ALA A 156 -13.52 -4.74 9.12
C ALA A 156 -13.48 -4.37 10.61
N THR A 157 -13.86 -5.31 11.47
CA THR A 157 -13.96 -5.11 12.93
C THR A 157 -12.83 -5.76 13.72
N THR A 158 -11.91 -6.48 13.05
CA THR A 158 -10.75 -7.12 13.67
C THR A 158 -9.47 -6.84 12.89
N ALA A 159 -8.33 -6.85 13.57
CA ALA A 159 -7.03 -6.60 12.96
C ALA A 159 -6.71 -7.64 11.89
N GLU A 160 -7.04 -8.91 12.12
CA GLU A 160 -6.83 -10.01 11.18
C GLU A 160 -7.63 -9.81 9.90
N ALA A 161 -8.91 -9.39 10.03
CA ALA A 161 -9.76 -9.11 8.88
C ALA A 161 -9.23 -7.93 8.04
N VAL A 162 -8.71 -6.89 8.71
CA VAL A 162 -8.03 -5.78 8.02
C VAL A 162 -6.80 -6.27 7.26
N LEU A 163 -5.93 -7.06 7.92
CA LEU A 163 -4.67 -7.53 7.34
C LEU A 163 -4.87 -8.49 6.17
N ALA A 164 -6.00 -9.21 6.12
CA ALA A 164 -6.37 -10.10 5.03
C ALA A 164 -6.80 -9.36 3.75
N ILE A 165 -7.12 -8.07 3.81
CA ILE A 165 -7.50 -7.28 2.63
C ILE A 165 -6.25 -6.97 1.83
N ASN A 166 -6.21 -7.40 0.58
CA ASN A 166 -5.03 -7.30 -0.28
C ASN A 166 -5.37 -6.72 -1.65
N TRP A 167 -4.35 -6.18 -2.34
CA TRP A 167 -4.47 -5.60 -3.68
C TRP A 167 -4.69 -6.62 -4.81
N ALA A 168 -4.84 -7.92 -4.51
CA ALA A 168 -4.98 -8.99 -5.51
C ALA A 168 -5.99 -8.65 -6.61
#